data_AF-A0A1I8EF21-F1
#
_entry.id   AF-A0A1I8EF21-F1
#
_cell.length_a   1.000
_cell.length_b   1.000
_cell.length_c   1.000
_cell.angle_alpha   90.00
_cell.angle_beta   90.00
_cell.angle_gamma   90.00
#
_symmetry.space_group_name_H-M   'P 1'
#
loop_
_entity.id
_entity.type
_entity.pdbx_description
1 polymer ?
#
loop_
_entity_poly.entity_id
_entity_poly.type
_entity_poly.pdbx_seq_one_letter_code
_entity_poly.pdbx_strand_id
1 'polypeptide(L)' 'MSFIYSSNTCRALAIATCSQPTVAPALQLMAGITVNQVNFINIQPATVSIPLVCNKLKQWETGEPPLVINTIQCILSAP' A
#
# COMPACT_ATOMS: atom_id res chain seq x y z
N MET A 1 -0.05 -8.64 -7.52
CA MET A 1 1.42 -8.53 -7.42
C MET A 1 1.76 -8.09 -6.01
N SER A 2 2.58 -8.85 -5.29
CA SER A 2 3.05 -8.49 -3.93
C SER A 2 4.44 -7.86 -4.03
N PHE A 3 4.58 -6.62 -3.57
CA PHE A 3 5.88 -5.97 -3.46
C PHE A 3 6.40 -6.19 -2.03
N ILE A 4 7.50 -6.93 -1.90
CA ILE A 4 8.21 -7.07 -0.61
C ILE A 4 9.22 -5.94 -0.56
N TYR A 5 8.93 -4.90 0.21
CA TYR A 5 9.89 -3.83 0.49
C TYR A 5 10.72 -4.21 1.73
N SER A 6 11.94 -4.71 1.53
CA SER A 6 12.86 -5.15 2.60
C SER A 6 14.04 -4.20 2.77
N SER A 7 13.79 -2.89 2.88
CA SER A 7 14.86 -1.93 3.17
C SER A 7 14.97 -1.65 4.67
N ASN A 8 16.13 -1.96 5.26
CA ASN A 8 16.47 -1.63 6.65
C ASN A 8 16.97 -0.18 6.82
N THR A 9 17.01 0.61 5.75
CA THR A 9 17.35 2.04 5.77
C THR A 9 16.08 2.87 5.68
N CYS A 10 15.38 2.99 6.81
CA CYS A 10 14.22 3.87 6.91
C CYS A 10 14.61 5.35 6.72
N ARG A 11 14.40 5.88 5.51
CA ARG A 11 14.20 7.33 5.33
C ARG A 11 12.80 7.62 5.88
N ALA A 12 12.66 8.59 6.78
CA ALA A 12 11.51 8.77 7.69
C ALA A 12 10.10 8.59 7.09
N LEU A 13 9.94 8.81 5.77
CA LEU A 13 8.68 8.67 5.03
C LEU A 13 8.91 7.85 3.74
N ALA A 14 7.96 6.99 3.42
CA ALA A 14 7.83 6.31 2.13
C ALA A 14 6.38 6.41 1.62
N ILE A 15 6.17 6.21 0.33
CA ILE A 15 4.83 6.14 -0.27
C ILE A 15 4.68 4.77 -0.92
N ALA A 16 3.66 4.03 -0.51
CA ALA A 16 3.26 2.81 -1.18
C ALA A 16 2.16 3.13 -2.18
N THR A 17 2.40 2.84 -3.46
CA THR A 17 1.45 3.06 -4.55
C THR A 17 1.02 1.72 -5.13
N CYS A 18 -0.28 1.53 -5.28
CA CYS A 18 -0.90 0.39 -5.95
C CYS A 18 -1.70 0.93 -7.13
N SER A 19 -1.36 0.50 -8.34
CA SER A 19 -2.03 0.92 -9.57
C SER A 19 -2.41 -0.28 -10.43
N GLN A 20 -3.52 -0.16 -11.15
CA GLN A 20 -3.88 -1.13 -12.18
C GLN A 20 -2.84 -1.14 -13.31
N PRO A 21 -2.63 -2.27 -14.00
CA PRO A 21 -1.74 -2.33 -15.15
C PRO A 21 -2.16 -1.34 -16.23
N THR A 22 -1.18 -0.64 -16.82
CA THR A 22 -1.43 0.27 -17.94
C THR A 22 -1.68 -0.56 -19.20
N VAL A 23 -2.94 -0.85 -19.48
CA VAL A 23 -3.39 -1.55 -20.70
C VAL A 23 -4.41 -0.69 -21.45
N ALA A 24 -4.46 -0.85 -22.78
CA ALA A 24 -5.40 -0.15 -23.65
C ALA A 24 -6.34 -1.17 -24.33
N PRO A 25 -7.66 -1.14 -24.07
CA PRO A 25 -8.38 -0.18 -23.22
C PRO A 25 -8.16 -0.41 -21.71
N ALA A 26 -8.31 0.64 -20.91
CA ALA A 26 -8.14 0.57 -19.45
C ALA A 26 -9.19 -0.35 -18.83
N LEU A 27 -8.78 -1.21 -17.90
CA LEU A 27 -9.63 -2.24 -17.29
C LEU A 27 -10.65 -1.72 -16.26
N GLN A 28 -10.66 -0.41 -16.00
CA GLN A 28 -11.56 0.27 -15.04
C GLN A 28 -11.58 -0.40 -13.64
N LEU A 29 -10.45 -0.93 -13.19
CA LEU A 29 -10.35 -1.64 -11.90
C LEU A 29 -10.20 -0.67 -10.72
N MET A 30 -10.62 -1.11 -9.54
CA MET A 30 -10.32 -0.47 -8.27
C MET A 30 -8.99 -0.99 -7.74
N ALA A 31 -8.13 -0.08 -7.30
CA ALA A 31 -6.86 -0.39 -6.65
C ALA A 31 -7.00 -0.17 -5.14
N GLY A 32 -6.64 -1.18 -4.36
CA GLY A 32 -6.70 -1.17 -2.90
C GLY A 32 -5.36 -1.54 -2.28
N ILE A 33 -5.03 -0.92 -1.15
CA ILE A 33 -3.90 -1.32 -0.31
C ILE A 33 -4.45 -1.92 0.98
N THR A 34 -4.08 -3.18 1.24
CA THR A 34 -4.32 -3.84 2.53
C THR A 34 -3.02 -4.02 3.29
N VAL A 35 -3.09 -3.84 4.60
CA VAL A 35 -1.99 -4.03 5.54
C VAL A 35 -2.35 -5.15 6.50
N ASN A 36 -1.38 -6.03 6.76
CA ASN A 36 -1.50 -7.18 7.65
C ASN A 36 -2.66 -8.10 7.31
N GLN A 37 -3.09 -8.14 6.04
CA GLN A 37 -4.21 -8.93 5.51
C GLN A 37 -5.60 -8.62 6.11
N VAL A 38 -5.71 -7.70 7.07
CA VAL A 38 -6.97 -7.46 7.81
C VAL A 38 -7.48 -6.02 7.60
N ASN A 39 -6.61 -5.05 7.30
CA ASN A 39 -7.00 -3.64 7.25
C ASN A 39 -6.85 -3.06 5.85
N PHE A 40 -7.98 -2.80 5.18
CA PHE A 40 -8.01 -1.94 3.99
C PHE A 40 -7.70 -0.52 4.42
N ILE A 41 -6.55 -0.01 3.99
CA ILE A 41 -6.14 1.36 4.31
C ILE A 41 -6.88 2.32 3.38
N ASN A 42 -6.94 1.99 2.08
CA ASN A 42 -7.59 2.83 1.09
C ASN A 42 -7.88 2.03 -0.19
N ILE A 43 -8.98 2.34 -0.88
CA ILE A 43 -9.38 1.79 -2.19
C ILE A 43 -9.80 2.96 -3.08
N GLN A 44 -9.18 3.09 -4.25
CA GLN A 44 -9.48 4.15 -5.22
C GLN A 44 -9.50 3.62 -6.65
N PRO A 45 -10.24 4.27 -7.56
CA PRO A 45 -10.21 3.91 -8.97
C PRO A 45 -8.81 4.02 -9.55
N ALA A 46 -8.38 3.00 -10.28
CA ALA A 46 -7.11 2.91 -11.01
C ALA A 46 -5.82 2.94 -10.18
N THR A 47 -5.67 3.84 -9.21
CA THR A 47 -4.45 4.00 -8.41
C THR A 47 -4.81 4.47 -7.01
N VAL A 48 -4.14 3.91 -6.00
CA VAL A 48 -4.20 4.36 -4.62
C VAL A 48 -2.79 4.47 -4.06
N SER A 49 -2.57 5.48 -3.21
CA SER A 49 -1.30 5.70 -2.55
C SER A 49 -1.51 5.93 -1.06
N ILE A 50 -0.64 5.36 -0.22
CA ILE A 50 -0.66 5.58 1.23
C ILE A 50 0.73 6.00 1.73
N PRO A 51 0.79 6.90 2.73
CA PRO A 51 2.05 7.21 3.38
C PRO A 51 2.44 6.09 4.34
N LEU A 52 3.72 5.76 4.36
CA LEU A 52 4.36 4.90 5.34
C LEU A 52 5.32 5.76 6.16
N VAL A 53 5.22 5.70 7.47
CA VAL A 53 6.13 6.36 8.41
C VAL A 53 7.02 5.30 9.02
N CYS A 54 8.30 5.59 9.18
CA CYS A 54 9.15 4.68 9.93
C CYS A 54 9.24 5.11 11.40
N ASN A 55 8.85 4.19 12.29
CA ASN A 55 8.80 4.46 13.71
C ASN A 55 10.19 4.40 14.37
N LYS A 56 10.24 4.73 15.67
CA LYS A 56 11.49 4.72 16.46
C LYS A 56 12.14 3.33 16.56
N LEU A 57 11.39 2.26 16.33
CA LEU A 57 11.85 0.87 16.32
C LEU A 57 12.29 0.39 14.92
N LYS A 58 12.38 1.30 13.94
CA LYS A 58 12.69 1.00 12.53
C LYS A 58 11.67 0.09 11.84
N GLN A 59 10.41 0.19 12.23
CA GLN A 59 9.30 -0.52 11.60
C GLN A 59 8.44 0.47 10.84
N TRP A 60 7.94 0.05 9.67
CA TRP A 60 6.99 0.85 8.91
C TRP A 60 5.62 0.81 9.58
N GLU A 61 4.97 1.96 9.67
CA GLU A 61 3.60 2.12 10.16
C GLU A 61 2.78 3.02 9.24
N THR A 62 1.47 2.88 9.26
CA THR A 62 0.54 3.69 8.46
C THR A 62 -0.81 3.84 9.18
N GLY A 63 -1.61 4.80 8.73
CA GLY A 63 -2.94 5.08 9.27
C GLY A 63 -2.91 5.79 10.63
N GLU A 64 -4.11 6.06 11.13
CA GLU A 64 -4.36 6.65 12.45
C GLU A 64 -5.52 5.90 13.11
N PRO A 65 -5.32 5.21 14.25
CA PRO A 65 -4.06 5.03 14.99
C PRO A 65 -2.98 4.28 14.19
N PRO A 66 -1.68 4.48 14.48
CA PRO A 66 -0.59 3.90 13.70
C PRO A 66 -0.58 2.37 13.78
N LEU A 67 -0.69 1.75 12.61
CA LEU A 67 -0.64 0.31 12.44
C LEU A 67 0.75 -0.11 11.92
N VAL A 68 1.46 -0.91 12.71
CA VAL A 68 2.75 -1.48 12.30
C VAL A 68 2.55 -2.48 11.15
N ILE A 69 3.35 -2.36 10.11
CA ILE A 69 3.25 -3.12 8.86
C ILE A 69 4.13 -4.36 8.95
N ASN A 70 3.51 -5.53 8.94
CA ASN A 70 4.16 -6.83 8.72
C ASN A 70 4.05 -7.25 7.25
N THR A 71 2.90 -7.01 6.62
CA THR A 71 2.67 -7.26 5.20
C THR A 71 1.89 -6.12 4.57
N ILE A 72 2.21 -5.82 3.31
CA ILE A 72 1.48 -4.86 2.48
C ILE A 72 1.12 -5.55 1.17
N GLN A 73 -0.13 -5.43 0.74
CA GLN A 73 -0.59 -6.05 -0.50
C GLN A 73 -1.40 -5.06 -1.33
N CYS A 74 -1.16 -5.10 -2.63
CA CYS A 74 -1.93 -4.40 -3.64
C CYS A 74 -3.03 -5.34 -4.15
N ILE A 75 -4.28 -4.94 -3.96
CA ILE A 75 -5.46 -5.66 -4.41
C ILE A 75 -6.06 -4.90 -5.58
N LEU A 76 -6.36 -5.61 -6.65
CA LEU A 76 -7.16 -5.09 -7.75
C LEU A 76 -8.50 -5.81 -7.73
N SER A 77 -9.59 -5.06 -7.74
CA SER A 77 -10.95 -5.60 -7.79
C SER A 77 -11.74 -4.98 -8.95
N ALA A 78 -12.79 -5.68 -9.35
CA ALA A 78 -13.83 -5.05 -10.16
C ALA A 78 -14.42 -3.83 -9.39
N PRO A 79 -14.89 -2.81 -10.11
CA PRO A 79 -15.57 -1.67 -9.53
C PRO A 79 -16.87 -2.03 -8.80
#